data_AF-A0A3D1NQ69-F1
#
_entry.id   AF-A0A3D1NQ69-F1
#
_cell.length_a   1.000
_cell.length_b   1.000
_cell.length_c   1.000
_cell.angle_alpha   90.00
_cell.angle_beta   90.00
_cell.angle_gamma   90.00
#
_symmetry.space_group_name_H-M   'P 1'
#
loop_
_entity.id
_entity.type
_entity.pdbx_description
1 polymer ?
#
loop_
_entity_poly.entity_id
_entity_poly.type
_entity_poly.pdbx_seq_one_letter_code
_entity_poly.pdbx_strand_id
1 'polypeptide(L)'
;MKDIHHTCRCTGQQFTFKEWCAWIKSHEKAGQNSSEFVVLSHDGFDFNIHDVCLTPNRPVRLFNTHCVVEVKTAQSPNGRWDYGLDVNLHNSGHYVGAGFVDDVQKGYPTEAAAILAALLDVRKSAERELADCSGRSRSNSDNEDDEGGFIKDSTLAQYIRNIIKQIDDQRRATAFKQLTLF
;
A
#
# COMPACT_ATOMS: atom_id res chain seq x y z
N MET A 1 -15.86 12.37 29.82
CA MET A 1 -14.80 11.99 28.86
C MET A 1 -15.16 12.61 27.52
N LYS A 2 -14.24 13.26 26.80
CA LYS A 2 -14.54 13.72 25.44
C LYS A 2 -14.61 12.49 24.53
N ASP A 3 -15.65 12.38 23.72
CA ASP A 3 -15.78 11.31 22.74
C ASP A 3 -14.91 11.65 21.51
N ILE A 4 -13.75 10.99 21.41
CA ILE A 4 -12.74 11.29 20.39
C ILE A 4 -13.08 10.52 19.12
N HIS A 5 -13.28 11.25 18.03
CA HIS A 5 -13.58 10.70 16.72
C HIS A 5 -12.32 10.49 15.87
N HIS A 6 -11.45 11.51 15.85
CA HIS A 6 -10.20 11.48 15.07
C HIS A 6 -9.01 11.79 15.97
N THR A 7 -7.92 11.06 15.77
CA THR A 7 -6.63 11.35 16.41
C THR A 7 -5.58 11.39 15.30
N CYS A 8 -4.89 12.51 15.17
CA CYS A 8 -3.68 12.57 14.37
C CYS A 8 -2.50 12.15 15.26
N ARG A 9 -1.97 10.96 15.00
CA ARG A 9 -0.82 10.40 15.74
C ARG A 9 0.47 11.17 15.45
N CYS A 10 0.61 11.78 14.27
CA CYS A 10 1.77 12.62 13.94
C CYS A 10 1.95 13.81 14.89
N THR A 11 0.84 14.41 15.34
CA THR A 11 0.85 15.64 16.17
C THR A 11 0.30 15.44 17.58
N GLY A 12 -0.33 14.30 17.85
CA GLY A 12 -1.08 14.04 19.08
C GLY A 12 -2.42 14.80 19.18
N GLN A 13 -2.84 15.51 18.12
CA GLN A 13 -4.10 16.24 18.12
C GLN A 13 -5.28 15.26 18.13
N GLN A 14 -6.25 15.56 18.99
CA GLN A 14 -7.49 14.79 19.13
C GLN A 14 -8.68 15.68 18.83
N PHE A 15 -9.63 15.14 18.09
CA PHE A 15 -10.84 15.84 17.65
C PHE A 15 -12.06 15.02 18.03
N THR A 16 -13.02 15.64 18.70
CA THR A 16 -14.42 15.18 18.65
C THR A 16 -14.95 15.27 17.22
N PHE A 17 -16.04 14.57 16.90
CA PHE A 17 -16.64 14.62 15.56
C PHE A 17 -16.95 16.06 15.10
N LYS A 18 -17.49 16.91 16.01
CA LYS A 18 -17.79 18.31 15.71
C LYS A 18 -16.54 19.14 15.44
N GLU A 19 -15.48 18.96 16.23
CA GLU A 19 -14.19 19.63 16.02
C GLU A 19 -13.56 19.18 14.70
N TRP A 20 -13.62 17.89 14.36
CA TRP A 20 -13.12 17.35 13.10
C TRP A 20 -13.84 17.92 11.88
N CYS A 21 -15.18 17.92 11.88
CA CYS A 21 -15.96 18.51 10.81
C CYS A 21 -15.71 20.02 10.65
N ALA A 22 -15.50 20.74 11.75
CA ALA A 22 -15.15 22.16 11.69
C ALA A 22 -13.74 22.37 11.10
N TRP A 23 -12.79 21.53 11.50
CA TRP A 23 -11.42 21.55 10.99
C TRP A 23 -11.40 21.33 9.47
N ILE A 24 -12.04 20.26 8.97
CA ILE A 24 -12.12 19.97 7.53
C ILE A 24 -12.73 21.14 6.74
N LYS A 25 -13.90 21.63 7.17
CA LYS A 25 -14.58 22.76 6.51
C LYS A 25 -13.73 24.02 6.47
N SER A 26 -12.94 24.29 7.51
CA SER A 26 -12.07 25.48 7.56
C SER A 26 -10.91 25.38 6.57
N HIS A 27 -10.31 24.19 6.41
CA HIS A 27 -9.20 23.95 5.48
C HIS A 27 -9.70 23.93 4.04
N GLU A 28 -10.85 23.30 3.76
CA GLU A 28 -11.49 23.34 2.43
C GLU A 28 -11.77 24.78 1.98
N LYS A 29 -12.28 25.64 2.89
CA LYS A 29 -12.50 27.07 2.61
C LYS A 29 -11.22 27.84 2.35
N ALA A 30 -10.10 27.41 2.91
CA ALA A 30 -8.79 27.96 2.64
C ALA A 30 -8.16 27.40 1.35
N GLY A 31 -8.88 26.56 0.60
CA GLY A 31 -8.37 25.89 -0.60
C GLY A 31 -7.37 24.78 -0.31
N GLN A 32 -7.34 24.28 0.93
CA GLN A 32 -6.42 23.23 1.35
C GLN A 32 -7.14 21.88 1.37
N ASN A 33 -6.55 20.91 0.67
CA ASN A 33 -6.99 19.53 0.73
C ASN A 33 -6.40 18.86 1.98
N SER A 34 -7.26 18.37 2.87
CA SER A 34 -6.83 17.64 4.08
C SER A 34 -5.92 16.44 3.78
N SER A 35 -6.07 15.79 2.62
CA SER A 35 -5.19 14.69 2.23
C SER A 35 -3.80 15.14 1.79
N GLU A 36 -3.60 16.42 1.51
CA GLU A 36 -2.32 17.02 1.08
C GLU A 36 -1.71 17.94 2.14
N PHE A 37 -2.45 18.24 3.20
CA PHE A 37 -2.02 19.13 4.26
C PHE A 37 -0.98 18.45 5.15
N VAL A 38 0.28 18.89 5.04
CA VAL A 38 1.39 18.39 5.84
C VAL A 38 1.28 18.90 7.27
N VAL A 39 1.29 17.99 8.24
CA VAL A 39 1.27 18.28 9.68
C VAL A 39 2.58 17.95 10.38
N LEU A 40 3.42 17.12 9.77
CA LEU A 40 4.73 16.73 10.27
C LEU A 40 5.68 16.44 9.11
N SER A 41 6.90 16.97 9.18
CA SER A 41 7.99 16.62 8.26
C SER A 41 9.15 16.03 9.06
N HIS A 42 9.71 14.90 8.62
CA HIS A 42 10.85 14.24 9.24
C HIS A 42 11.70 13.55 8.18
N ASP A 43 12.99 13.91 8.09
CA ASP A 43 13.97 13.26 7.19
C ASP A 43 13.51 13.10 5.73
N GLY A 44 12.76 14.08 5.22
CA GLY A 44 12.21 14.08 3.85
C GLY A 44 10.83 13.42 3.71
N PHE A 45 10.28 12.86 4.79
CA PHE A 45 8.93 12.30 4.86
C PHE A 45 7.95 13.32 5.44
N ASP A 46 6.97 13.70 4.63
CA ASP A 46 5.87 14.60 5.00
C ASP A 46 4.61 13.79 5.28
N PHE A 47 4.07 13.90 6.49
CA PHE A 47 2.85 13.22 6.90
C PHE A 47 1.67 14.19 6.97
N ASN A 48 0.49 13.73 6.56
CA ASN A 48 -0.75 14.51 6.63
C ASN A 48 -1.53 14.28 7.93
N ILE A 49 -2.65 15.00 8.09
CA ILE A 49 -3.53 14.92 9.26
C ILE A 49 -4.17 13.53 9.47
N HIS A 50 -4.11 12.66 8.47
CA HIS A 50 -4.59 11.26 8.51
C HIS A 50 -3.46 10.27 8.82
N ASP A 51 -2.28 10.76 9.22
CA ASP A 51 -1.11 9.96 9.51
C ASP A 51 -0.52 9.23 8.30
N VAL A 52 -0.76 9.72 7.07
CA VAL A 52 -0.25 9.11 5.83
C VAL A 52 0.91 9.93 5.29
N CYS A 53 1.99 9.25 4.91
CA CYS A 53 3.13 9.88 4.25
C CYS A 53 2.79 10.27 2.79
N LEU A 54 3.01 11.54 2.46
CA LEU A 54 2.81 12.16 1.15
C LEU A 54 4.05 12.09 0.26
N THR A 55 5.23 12.01 0.87
CA THR A 55 6.53 11.89 0.17
C THR A 55 7.24 10.56 0.47
N PRO A 56 6.57 9.40 0.37
CA PRO A 56 7.20 8.14 0.68
C PRO A 56 8.30 7.80 -0.35
N ASN A 57 9.28 7.03 0.10
CA ASN A 57 10.17 6.33 -0.80
C ASN A 57 9.37 5.35 -1.67
N ARG A 58 9.83 5.10 -2.90
CA ARG A 58 9.22 4.14 -3.83
C ARG A 58 10.24 3.07 -4.26
N PRO A 59 10.70 2.22 -3.33
CA PRO A 59 11.85 1.34 -3.56
C PRO A 59 11.57 0.20 -4.53
N VAL A 60 10.31 -0.17 -4.75
CA VAL A 60 9.93 -1.26 -5.65
C VAL A 60 8.77 -0.84 -6.55
N ARG A 61 8.95 -1.05 -7.85
CA ARG A 61 7.88 -0.96 -8.85
C ARG A 61 8.00 -2.13 -9.81
N LEU A 62 7.03 -3.03 -9.77
CA LEU A 62 6.94 -4.21 -10.63
C LEU A 62 5.70 -4.05 -11.49
N PHE A 63 5.79 -4.42 -12.77
CA PHE A 63 4.65 -4.35 -13.65
C PHE A 63 4.76 -5.32 -14.82
N ASN A 64 3.61 -5.64 -15.39
CA ASN A 64 3.44 -6.21 -16.71
C ASN A 64 2.17 -5.59 -17.34
N THR A 65 1.71 -6.13 -18.47
CA THR A 65 0.54 -5.60 -19.18
C THR A 65 -0.73 -5.47 -18.33
N HIS A 66 -0.94 -6.34 -17.35
CA HIS A 66 -2.18 -6.41 -16.55
C HIS A 66 -1.98 -6.24 -15.05
N CYS A 67 -0.73 -6.29 -14.57
CA CYS A 67 -0.44 -6.19 -13.15
C CYS A 67 0.51 -5.03 -12.87
N VAL A 68 0.26 -4.29 -11.81
CA VAL A 68 1.13 -3.25 -11.25
C VAL A 68 1.24 -3.46 -9.75
N VAL A 69 2.45 -3.39 -9.24
CA VAL A 69 2.77 -3.43 -7.81
C VAL A 69 3.79 -2.34 -7.54
N GLU A 70 3.43 -1.37 -6.71
CA GLU A 70 4.36 -0.39 -6.15
C GLU A 70 4.40 -0.54 -4.63
N VAL A 71 5.61 -0.64 -4.08
CA VAL A 71 5.84 -0.58 -2.63
C VAL A 71 6.32 0.82 -2.30
N LYS A 72 5.68 1.41 -1.29
CA LYS A 72 6.04 2.70 -0.70
C LYS A 72 6.57 2.47 0.70
N THR A 73 7.50 3.29 1.15
CA THR A 73 8.07 3.21 2.51
C THR A 73 8.25 4.59 3.11
N ALA A 74 8.07 4.70 4.42
CA ALA A 74 8.30 5.94 5.16
C ALA A 74 8.86 5.63 6.55
N GLN A 75 9.70 6.52 7.07
CA GLN A 75 10.23 6.43 8.41
C GLN A 75 9.58 7.46 9.33
N SER A 76 9.19 7.04 10.53
CA SER A 76 8.71 7.93 11.59
C SER A 76 9.87 8.39 12.48
N PRO A 77 9.74 9.51 13.23
CA PRO A 77 10.81 10.08 14.07
C PRO A 77 11.42 9.13 15.11
N ASN A 78 10.69 8.08 15.49
CA ASN A 78 11.18 7.03 16.39
C ASN A 78 12.07 5.98 15.68
N GLY A 79 12.41 6.20 14.41
CA GLY A 79 13.22 5.32 13.59
C GLY A 79 12.49 4.12 12.98
N ARG A 80 11.20 3.92 13.30
CA ARG A 80 10.40 2.82 12.76
C ARG A 80 9.92 3.13 11.35
N TRP A 81 9.89 2.09 10.53
CA TRP A 81 9.44 2.12 9.14
C TRP A 81 8.05 1.55 9.00
N ASP A 82 7.28 2.07 8.07
CA ASP A 82 6.05 1.45 7.58
C ASP A 82 6.09 1.28 6.06
N TYR A 83 5.17 0.47 5.53
CA TYR A 83 5.00 0.33 4.09
C TYR A 83 3.60 0.74 3.63
N GLY A 84 3.54 1.22 2.40
CA GLY A 84 2.31 1.37 1.62
C GLY A 84 2.35 0.50 0.37
N LEU A 85 1.19 0.24 -0.22
CA LEU A 85 1.02 -0.56 -1.42
C LEU A 85 0.11 0.15 -2.42
N ASP A 86 0.48 0.07 -3.69
CA ASP A 86 -0.39 0.34 -4.81
C ASP A 86 -0.40 -0.90 -5.70
N VAL A 87 -1.50 -1.65 -5.67
CA VAL A 87 -1.62 -2.96 -6.30
C VAL A 87 -2.81 -2.96 -7.25
N ASN A 88 -2.54 -3.36 -8.48
CA ASN A 88 -3.53 -3.70 -9.48
C ASN A 88 -3.17 -5.08 -10.06
N LEU A 89 -4.08 -6.04 -9.97
CA LEU A 89 -3.97 -7.41 -10.48
C LEU A 89 -5.05 -7.67 -11.55
N HIS A 90 -5.42 -6.62 -12.29
CA HIS A 90 -6.48 -6.56 -13.29
C HIS A 90 -7.90 -6.57 -12.70
N ASN A 91 -8.27 -7.66 -12.03
CA ASN A 91 -9.61 -7.85 -11.49
C ASN A 91 -9.73 -7.44 -10.02
N SER A 92 -8.59 -7.30 -9.33
CA SER A 92 -8.51 -6.85 -7.96
C SER A 92 -7.41 -5.82 -7.80
N GLY A 93 -7.57 -4.97 -6.81
CA GLY A 93 -6.58 -3.96 -6.47
C GLY A 93 -6.83 -3.40 -5.09
N HIS A 94 -5.79 -2.84 -4.50
CA HIS A 94 -5.91 -2.10 -3.26
C HIS A 94 -4.81 -1.07 -3.19
N TYR A 95 -5.11 0.00 -2.46
CA TYR A 95 -4.21 1.10 -2.22
C TYR A 95 -4.15 1.37 -0.71
N VAL A 96 -2.94 1.46 -0.18
CA VAL A 96 -2.69 1.90 1.19
C VAL A 96 -1.42 2.75 1.21
N GLY A 97 -1.49 3.91 1.85
CA GLY A 97 -0.32 4.78 2.04
C GLY A 97 0.58 4.24 3.15
N ALA A 98 1.88 4.54 3.09
CA ALA A 98 2.77 4.28 4.22
C ALA A 98 2.38 5.19 5.39
N GLY A 99 2.08 4.61 6.55
CA GLY A 99 1.54 5.31 7.69
C GLY A 99 2.61 5.79 8.68
N PHE A 100 2.22 6.72 9.54
CA PHE A 100 2.99 7.09 10.71
C PHE A 100 2.96 5.97 11.76
N VAL A 101 4.12 5.72 12.37
CA VAL A 101 4.32 4.75 13.43
C VAL A 101 4.70 5.50 14.70
N ASP A 102 3.74 5.66 15.59
CA ASP A 102 3.90 6.32 16.89
C ASP A 102 4.44 5.37 17.97
N ASP A 103 4.21 4.07 17.83
CA ASP A 103 4.62 3.04 18.78
C ASP A 103 5.92 2.32 18.34
N VAL A 104 6.96 2.38 19.18
CA VAL A 104 8.26 1.74 18.93
C VAL A 104 8.19 0.21 18.80
N GLN A 105 7.14 -0.42 19.34
CA GLN A 105 6.89 -1.85 19.22
C GLN A 105 6.16 -2.22 17.93
N LYS A 106 5.64 -1.23 17.19
CA LYS A 106 4.98 -1.41 15.88
C LYS A 106 5.91 -1.02 14.74
N GLY A 107 5.42 -1.21 13.51
CA GLY A 107 6.19 -0.99 12.28
C GLY A 107 7.41 -1.91 12.19
N TYR A 108 8.34 -1.55 11.31
CA TYR A 108 9.52 -2.34 10.97
C TYR A 108 10.81 -1.64 11.43
N PRO A 109 11.84 -2.40 11.86
CA PRO A 109 13.09 -1.83 12.35
C PRO A 109 13.95 -1.19 11.25
N THR A 110 13.74 -1.58 9.99
CA THR A 110 14.49 -1.09 8.84
C THR A 110 13.56 -0.97 7.63
N GLU A 111 13.93 -0.13 6.66
CA GLU A 111 13.22 -0.05 5.39
C GLU A 111 13.18 -1.40 4.66
N ALA A 112 14.29 -2.15 4.67
CA ALA A 112 14.36 -3.47 4.07
C ALA A 112 13.33 -4.45 4.68
N ALA A 113 13.14 -4.42 6.00
CA ALA A 113 12.13 -5.24 6.66
C ALA A 113 10.71 -4.84 6.26
N ALA A 114 10.43 -3.54 6.11
CA ALA A 114 9.15 -3.04 5.61
C ALA A 114 8.90 -3.49 4.17
N ILE A 115 9.91 -3.40 3.29
CA ILE A 115 9.83 -3.88 1.89
C ILE A 115 9.54 -5.38 1.84
N LEU A 116 10.24 -6.19 2.64
CA LEU A 116 10.04 -7.64 2.66
C LEU A 116 8.62 -8.03 3.13
N ALA A 117 8.08 -7.30 4.11
CA ALA A 117 6.72 -7.50 4.58
C ALA A 117 5.69 -7.10 3.51
N ALA A 118 5.88 -5.94 2.88
CA ALA A 118 5.05 -5.47 1.76
C ALA A 118 5.00 -6.50 0.62
N LEU A 119 6.16 -7.01 0.20
CA LEU A 119 6.25 -8.01 -0.86
C LEU A 119 5.60 -9.35 -0.47
N LEU A 120 5.66 -9.74 0.81
CA LEU A 120 4.95 -10.92 1.29
C LEU A 120 3.43 -10.72 1.22
N ASP A 121 2.93 -9.54 1.57
CA ASP A 121 1.51 -9.21 1.54
C ASP A 121 0.94 -9.18 0.11
N VAL A 122 1.64 -8.50 -0.80
CA VAL A 122 1.25 -8.47 -2.22
C VAL A 122 1.29 -9.88 -2.83
N ARG A 123 2.28 -10.70 -2.48
CA ARG A 123 2.35 -12.08 -2.97
C ARG A 123 1.11 -12.88 -2.56
N LYS A 124 0.64 -12.75 -1.31
CA LYS A 124 -0.59 -13.41 -0.85
C LYS A 124 -1.82 -12.93 -1.64
N SER A 125 -1.88 -11.65 -1.95
CA SER A 125 -2.96 -11.08 -2.79
C SER A 125 -2.93 -11.64 -4.21
N ALA A 126 -1.74 -11.73 -4.81
CA ALA A 126 -1.55 -12.29 -6.15
C ALA A 126 -1.87 -13.80 -6.21
N GLU A 127 -1.50 -14.57 -5.18
CA GLU A 127 -1.87 -15.98 -5.09
C GLU A 127 -3.38 -16.20 -4.98
N ARG A 128 -4.09 -15.30 -4.26
CA ARG A 128 -5.55 -15.34 -4.17
C ARG A 128 -6.19 -15.08 -5.53
N GLU A 129 -5.77 -14.03 -6.23
CA GLU A 129 -6.31 -13.73 -7.57
C GLU A 129 -6.01 -14.86 -8.57
N LEU A 130 -4.84 -15.51 -8.46
CA LEU A 130 -4.50 -16.67 -9.29
C LEU A 130 -5.43 -17.86 -9.04
N ALA A 131 -5.79 -18.10 -7.78
CA ALA A 131 -6.75 -19.14 -7.42
C ALA A 131 -8.15 -18.81 -7.97
N ASP A 132 -8.56 -17.54 -7.91
CA ASP A 132 -9.86 -17.09 -8.41
C ASP A 132 -9.97 -17.23 -9.94
N CYS A 133 -8.93 -16.88 -10.70
CA CYS A 133 -8.86 -17.12 -12.15
C CYS A 133 -9.09 -18.61 -12.49
N SER A 134 -8.50 -19.49 -11.69
CA SER A 134 -8.62 -20.95 -11.88
C SER A 134 -10.01 -21.46 -11.50
N GLY A 135 -10.65 -20.87 -10.48
CA GLY A 135 -12.02 -21.18 -10.07
C GLY A 135 -13.05 -20.76 -11.10
N ARG A 136 -12.97 -19.52 -11.60
CA ARG A 136 -13.88 -18.97 -12.62
C ARG A 136 -13.79 -19.71 -13.95
N SER A 137 -12.59 -20.10 -14.36
CA SER A 137 -12.39 -20.93 -15.57
C SER A 137 -13.07 -22.30 -15.48
N ARG A 138 -13.21 -22.87 -14.26
CA ARG A 138 -13.87 -24.17 -14.05
C ARG A 138 -15.40 -24.07 -14.01
N SER A 139 -15.95 -22.91 -13.64
CA SER A 139 -17.39 -22.69 -13.60
C SER A 139 -17.99 -22.30 -14.96
N ASN A 140 -17.17 -21.83 -15.89
CA ASN A 140 -17.59 -21.42 -17.24
C ASN A 140 -17.24 -22.49 -18.30
N SER A 141 -17.71 -23.73 -18.11
CA SER A 141 -17.40 -24.83 -19.04
C SER A 141 -18.08 -24.74 -20.40
N ASP A 142 -19.09 -23.87 -20.60
CA ASP A 142 -19.99 -23.97 -21.76
C ASP A 142 -20.39 -22.64 -22.41
N ASN A 143 -19.47 -21.69 -22.62
CA ASN A 143 -19.73 -20.59 -23.58
C ASN A 143 -18.45 -20.24 -24.34
N GLU A 144 -18.26 -20.93 -25.48
CA GLU A 144 -17.51 -20.38 -26.61
C GLU A 144 -18.33 -19.19 -27.14
N ASP A 145 -17.97 -17.97 -26.75
CA ASP A 145 -18.11 -16.73 -27.53
C ASP A 145 -17.88 -15.51 -26.59
N ASP A 146 -16.62 -15.15 -26.36
CA ASP A 146 -16.28 -13.87 -25.73
C ASP A 146 -16.27 -12.76 -26.78
N GLU A 147 -17.47 -12.29 -27.15
CA GLU A 147 -17.68 -11.11 -28.00
C GLU A 147 -17.50 -9.78 -27.22
N GLY A 148 -16.66 -9.77 -26.17
CA GLY A 148 -16.67 -8.69 -25.16
C GLY A 148 -15.32 -8.21 -24.68
N GLY A 149 -14.22 -8.29 -25.43
CA GLY A 149 -12.97 -7.56 -25.11
C GLY A 149 -12.29 -7.81 -23.75
N PHE A 150 -12.80 -8.71 -22.91
CA PHE A 150 -12.24 -9.07 -21.62
C PHE A 150 -11.11 -10.10 -21.78
N ILE A 151 -10.07 -9.99 -20.95
CA ILE A 151 -8.99 -10.97 -20.95
C ILE A 151 -9.49 -12.32 -20.42
N LYS A 152 -9.16 -13.41 -21.13
CA LYS A 152 -9.43 -14.77 -20.65
C LYS A 152 -8.67 -15.04 -19.34
N ASP A 153 -9.33 -15.67 -18.38
CA ASP A 153 -8.74 -16.00 -17.08
C ASP A 153 -7.45 -16.84 -17.19
N SER A 154 -7.34 -17.70 -18.19
CA SER A 154 -6.11 -18.47 -18.46
C SER A 154 -4.94 -17.58 -18.85
N THR A 155 -5.20 -16.54 -19.64
CA THR A 155 -4.21 -15.52 -20.03
C THR A 155 -3.87 -14.64 -18.84
N LEU A 156 -4.87 -14.18 -18.07
CA LEU A 156 -4.64 -13.38 -16.86
C LEU A 156 -3.83 -14.14 -15.81
N ALA A 157 -4.12 -15.43 -15.60
CA ALA A 157 -3.37 -16.29 -14.70
C ALA A 157 -1.88 -16.34 -15.06
N GLN A 158 -1.52 -16.26 -16.35
CA GLN A 158 -0.12 -16.20 -16.77
C GLN A 158 0.55 -14.88 -16.35
N TYR A 159 -0.14 -13.75 -16.49
CA TYR A 159 0.37 -12.45 -16.03
C TYR A 159 0.52 -12.41 -14.50
N ILE A 160 -0.41 -13.03 -13.77
CA ILE A 160 -0.32 -13.12 -12.30
C ILE A 160 0.84 -14.03 -11.88
N ARG A 161 1.07 -15.18 -12.53
CA ARG A 161 2.26 -16.00 -12.26
C ARG A 161 3.56 -15.22 -12.51
N ASN A 162 3.59 -14.42 -13.58
CA ASN A 162 4.74 -13.58 -13.89
C ASN A 162 4.98 -12.52 -12.82
N ILE A 163 3.93 -11.84 -12.31
CA ILE A 163 4.12 -10.85 -11.23
C ILE A 163 4.55 -11.52 -9.92
N ILE A 164 4.03 -12.71 -9.59
CA ILE A 164 4.48 -13.49 -8.43
C ILE A 164 5.98 -13.80 -8.54
N LYS A 165 6.45 -14.22 -9.71
CA LYS A 165 7.88 -14.47 -9.94
C LYS A 165 8.72 -13.22 -9.71
N GLN A 166 8.30 -12.07 -10.25
CA GLN A 166 8.99 -10.79 -10.03
C GLN A 166 9.04 -10.41 -8.54
N ILE A 167 7.95 -10.64 -7.81
CA ILE A 167 7.89 -10.42 -6.35
C ILE A 167 8.90 -11.30 -5.63
N ASP A 168 8.96 -12.60 -5.96
CA ASP A 168 9.90 -13.54 -5.34
C ASP A 168 11.37 -13.19 -5.67
N ASP A 169 11.66 -12.76 -6.90
CA ASP A 169 12.98 -12.26 -7.31
C ASP A 169 13.37 -11.01 -6.51
N GLN A 170 12.46 -10.04 -6.38
CA GLN A 170 12.69 -8.83 -5.61
C GLN A 170 12.92 -9.13 -4.12
N ARG A 171 12.16 -10.06 -3.53
CA ARG A 171 12.36 -10.49 -2.13
C ARG A 171 13.74 -11.07 -1.91
N ARG A 172 14.20 -11.95 -2.81
CA ARG A 172 15.56 -12.51 -2.75
C ARG A 172 16.62 -11.41 -2.83
N ALA A 173 16.47 -10.47 -3.76
CA ALA A 173 17.40 -9.35 -3.93
C ALA A 173 17.46 -8.45 -2.68
N THR A 174 16.31 -8.11 -2.09
CA THR A 174 16.24 -7.29 -0.87
C THR A 174 16.85 -8.01 0.33
N ALA A 175 16.53 -9.29 0.54
CA ALA A 175 17.08 -10.07 1.64
C ALA A 175 18.61 -10.23 1.52
N PHE A 176 19.14 -10.41 0.31
CA PHE A 176 20.58 -10.48 0.08
C PHE A 176 21.28 -9.16 0.44
N LYS A 177 20.75 -8.02 0.00
CA LYS A 177 21.30 -6.70 0.36
C LYS A 177 21.30 -6.44 1.87
N GLN A 178 20.30 -6.94 2.58
CA GLN A 178 20.24 -6.83 4.04
C GLN A 178 21.37 -7.61 4.72
N LEU A 179 21.75 -8.77 4.20
CA LEU A 179 22.85 -9.58 4.77
C LEU A 179 24.23 -8.94 4.53
N THR A 180 24.41 -8.17 3.46
CA THR A 180 25.70 -7.52 3.13
C THR A 180 25.99 -6.24 3.92
N LEU A 181 25.05 -5.79 4.76
CA LEU A 181 25.19 -4.59 5.59
C LEU A 181 25.63 -4.90 7.04
N PHE A 182 25.96 -6.16 7.32
CA PHE A 182 26.55 -6.65 8.57
C PHE A 182 27.97 -7.18 8.33
#